data_AF-A0A353GEZ9-F1
#
_entry.id   AF-A0A353GEZ9-F1
#
_cell.length_a   1.000
_cell.length_b   1.000
_cell.length_c   1.000
_cell.angle_alpha   90.00
_cell.angle_beta   90.00
_cell.angle_gamma   90.00
#
_symmetry.space_group_name_H-M   'P 1'
#
loop_
_entity.id
_entity.type
_entity.pdbx_description
1 polymer ?
#
loop_
_entity_poly.entity_id
_entity_poly.type
_entity_poly.pdbx_seq_one_letter_code
_entity_poly.pdbx_strand_id
1 'polypeptide(L)'
;RYFPDPDLVSVEIDSEWLERVRATLPELPAAKKKRFIESYGLPEYDAEQLTATRAMATYYETAVQAHPSNPKAISNWIMTELMREFNERNLTADKSPIPAEYMAEIVKMVDSSEISGKIGKDVFAEMMAAV
;
A
#
# COMPACT_ATOMS: atom_id res chain seq x y z
N ARG A 1 -14.73 40.29 18.31
CA ARG A 1 -15.50 39.44 19.25
C ARG A 1 -16.04 38.27 18.44
N TYR A 2 -15.69 37.03 18.78
CA TYR A 2 -16.37 35.87 18.19
C TYR A 2 -17.82 35.85 18.71
N PHE A 3 -18.79 35.68 17.81
CA PHE A 3 -20.20 35.47 18.12
C PHE A 3 -20.75 34.38 17.20
N PRO A 4 -21.75 33.59 17.64
CA PRO A 4 -22.39 32.58 16.80
C PRO A 4 -23.04 33.20 15.57
N ASP A 5 -22.87 32.58 14.43
CA ASP A 5 -23.46 33.03 13.17
C ASP A 5 -25.00 32.99 13.26
N PRO A 6 -25.70 34.13 13.12
CA PRO A 6 -27.16 34.20 13.28
C PRO A 6 -27.91 33.48 12.15
N ASP A 7 -27.26 33.23 11.00
CA ASP A 7 -27.86 32.55 9.85
C ASP A 7 -27.71 31.02 9.94
N LEU A 8 -26.88 30.51 10.86
CA LEU A 8 -26.64 29.07 11.04
C LEU A 8 -27.30 28.55 12.31
N VAL A 9 -28.11 27.51 12.15
CA VAL A 9 -28.60 26.72 13.27
C VAL A 9 -27.46 25.88 13.86
N SER A 10 -27.53 25.62 15.16
CA SER A 10 -26.57 24.72 15.82
C SER A 10 -26.72 23.30 15.26
N VAL A 11 -25.61 22.73 14.80
CA VAL A 11 -25.55 21.34 14.34
C VAL A 11 -25.45 20.44 15.55
N GLU A 12 -26.49 19.66 15.83
CA GLU A 12 -26.47 18.63 16.85
C GLU A 12 -26.04 17.29 16.23
N ILE A 13 -24.95 16.73 16.76
CA ILE A 13 -24.45 15.41 16.34
C ILE A 13 -25.06 14.35 17.25
N ASP A 14 -26.07 13.64 16.78
CA ASP A 14 -26.65 12.52 17.51
C ASP A 14 -25.76 11.26 17.46
N SER A 15 -25.99 10.34 18.40
CA SER A 15 -25.20 9.10 18.52
C SER A 15 -25.41 8.17 17.32
N GLU A 16 -26.58 8.18 16.70
CA GLU A 16 -26.84 7.35 15.52
C GLU A 16 -25.99 7.81 14.33
N TRP A 17 -25.90 9.13 14.12
CA TRP A 17 -25.05 9.73 13.10
C TRP A 17 -23.58 9.44 13.36
N LEU A 18 -23.14 9.54 14.63
CA LEU A 18 -21.77 9.18 15.01
C LEU A 18 -21.45 7.72 14.65
N GLU A 19 -22.35 6.78 14.97
CA GLU A 19 -22.14 5.36 14.66
C GLU A 19 -22.19 5.08 13.15
N ARG A 20 -23.07 5.77 12.40
CA ARG A 20 -23.07 5.69 10.93
C ARG A 20 -21.73 6.13 10.35
N VAL A 21 -21.19 7.26 10.79
CA VAL A 21 -19.88 7.74 10.30
C VAL A 21 -18.76 6.79 10.72
N ARG A 22 -18.77 6.33 11.98
CA ARG A 22 -17.79 5.36 12.50
C ARG A 22 -17.76 4.07 11.66
N ALA A 23 -18.93 3.58 11.24
CA ALA A 23 -19.04 2.39 10.39
C ALA A 23 -18.50 2.59 8.97
N THR A 24 -18.42 3.84 8.48
CA THR A 24 -17.83 4.14 7.17
C THR A 24 -16.32 4.31 7.20
N LEU A 25 -15.70 4.41 8.38
CA LEU A 25 -14.27 4.61 8.49
C LEU A 25 -13.52 3.35 8.03
N PRO A 26 -12.61 3.46 7.05
CA PRO A 26 -11.75 2.34 6.69
C PRO A 26 -10.75 2.04 7.82
N GLU A 27 -10.02 0.93 7.69
CA GLU A 27 -8.92 0.62 8.60
C GLU A 27 -7.95 1.81 8.70
N LEU A 28 -7.76 2.31 9.91
CA LEU A 28 -6.88 3.45 10.17
C LEU A 28 -5.42 3.07 9.87
N PRO A 29 -4.57 4.00 9.39
CA PRO A 29 -3.18 3.71 9.05
C PRO A 29 -2.39 3.05 10.19
N ALA A 30 -2.57 3.50 11.43
CA ALA A 30 -1.89 2.93 12.60
C ALA A 30 -2.32 1.47 12.88
N ALA A 31 -3.62 1.17 12.74
CA ALA A 31 -4.14 -0.18 12.87
C ALA A 31 -3.59 -1.09 11.74
N LYS A 32 -3.56 -0.56 10.51
CA LYS A 32 -3.00 -1.26 9.36
C LYS A 32 -1.51 -1.55 9.49
N LYS A 33 -0.70 -0.58 9.94
CA LYS A 33 0.74 -0.76 10.22
C LYS A 33 0.95 -1.92 11.19
N LYS A 34 0.20 -1.91 12.30
CA LYS A 34 0.25 -2.99 13.29
C LYS A 34 -0.10 -4.34 12.67
N ARG A 35 -1.18 -4.41 11.88
CA ARG A 35 -1.57 -5.64 11.19
C ARG A 35 -0.50 -6.12 10.21
N PHE A 36 0.15 -5.23 9.46
CA PHE A 36 1.22 -5.63 8.52
C PHE A 36 2.42 -6.24 9.26
N ILE A 37 2.77 -5.70 10.43
CA ILE A 37 3.82 -6.27 11.28
C ILE A 37 3.40 -7.67 11.78
N GLU A 38 2.19 -7.80 12.33
CA GLU A 38 1.73 -9.04 12.97
C GLU A 38 1.37 -10.14 11.97
N SER A 39 0.68 -9.81 10.88
CA SER A 39 0.13 -10.76 9.91
C SER A 39 1.13 -11.12 8.81
N TYR A 40 1.99 -10.19 8.42
CA TYR A 40 2.94 -10.38 7.32
C TYR A 40 4.40 -10.45 7.79
N GLY A 41 4.66 -10.26 9.09
CA GLY A 41 6.00 -10.36 9.67
C GLY A 41 6.94 -9.26 9.16
N LEU A 42 6.39 -8.09 8.81
CA LEU A 42 7.19 -6.99 8.29
C LEU A 42 7.95 -6.24 9.39
N PRO A 43 9.17 -5.76 9.12
CA PRO A 43 9.83 -4.78 9.96
C PRO A 43 8.95 -3.54 10.14
N GLU A 44 9.11 -2.85 11.27
CA GLU A 44 8.32 -1.66 11.57
C GLU A 44 8.47 -0.57 10.50
N TYR A 45 9.70 -0.37 10.00
CA TYR A 45 10.02 0.60 8.96
C TYR A 45 9.27 0.31 7.65
N ASP A 46 9.34 -0.93 7.15
CA ASP A 46 8.63 -1.34 5.95
C ASP A 46 7.12 -1.17 6.11
N ALA A 47 6.56 -1.61 7.25
CA ALA A 47 5.13 -1.48 7.51
C ALA A 47 4.70 0.00 7.55
N GLU A 48 5.53 0.89 8.07
CA GLU A 48 5.27 2.33 8.07
C GLU A 48 5.26 2.91 6.65
N GLN A 49 6.26 2.58 5.84
CA GLN A 49 6.36 3.06 4.46
C GLN A 49 5.20 2.54 3.59
N LEU A 50 4.88 1.24 3.71
CA LEU A 50 3.78 0.63 2.97
C LEU A 50 2.40 1.15 3.39
N THR A 51 2.27 1.67 4.61
CA THR A 51 1.00 2.24 5.12
C THR A 51 0.95 3.76 5.10
N ALA A 52 1.99 4.43 4.60
CA ALA A 52 2.08 5.89 4.52
C ALA A 52 0.96 6.51 3.67
N THR A 53 0.50 5.80 2.63
CA THR A 53 -0.66 6.21 1.83
C THR A 53 -1.60 5.04 1.63
N ARG A 54 -2.90 5.33 1.45
CA ARG A 54 -3.90 4.31 1.13
C ARG A 54 -3.57 3.58 -0.17
N ALA A 55 -3.07 4.29 -1.18
CA ALA A 55 -2.71 3.71 -2.46
C ALA A 55 -1.57 2.69 -2.32
N MET A 56 -0.50 3.03 -1.60
CA MET A 56 0.61 2.11 -1.35
C MET A 56 0.16 0.88 -0.55
N ALA A 57 -0.64 1.10 0.49
CA ALA A 57 -1.16 -0.01 1.29
C ALA A 57 -2.01 -0.96 0.46
N THR A 58 -2.86 -0.41 -0.41
CA THR A 58 -3.70 -1.20 -1.32
C THR A 58 -2.83 -1.96 -2.32
N TYR A 59 -1.83 -1.30 -2.92
CA TYR A 59 -0.90 -1.94 -3.86
C TYR A 59 -0.22 -3.15 -3.23
N TYR A 60 0.34 -2.99 -2.03
CA TYR A 60 0.99 -4.08 -1.32
C TYR A 60 0.02 -5.22 -1.00
N GLU A 61 -1.17 -4.91 -0.48
CA GLU A 61 -2.16 -5.94 -0.16
C GLU A 61 -2.64 -6.70 -1.39
N THR A 62 -2.83 -6.02 -2.52
CA THR A 62 -3.18 -6.67 -3.79
C THR A 62 -2.07 -7.62 -4.24
N ALA A 63 -0.80 -7.20 -4.14
CA ALA A 63 0.32 -8.08 -4.46
C ALA A 63 0.38 -9.30 -3.53
N VAL A 64 0.19 -9.10 -2.22
CA VAL A 64 0.14 -10.20 -1.24
C VAL A 64 -1.04 -11.14 -1.49
N GLN A 65 -2.20 -10.63 -1.89
CA GLN A 65 -3.35 -11.47 -2.25
C GLN A 65 -3.05 -12.35 -3.47
N ALA A 66 -2.31 -11.83 -4.45
CA ALA A 66 -1.92 -12.59 -5.64
C ALA A 66 -0.82 -13.64 -5.35
N HIS A 67 0.05 -13.41 -4.37
CA HIS A 67 1.08 -14.37 -3.92
C HIS A 67 1.25 -14.36 -2.39
N PRO A 68 0.36 -15.05 -1.64
CA PRO A 68 0.30 -14.95 -0.19
C PRO A 68 1.43 -15.70 0.55
N SER A 69 2.20 -16.54 -0.14
CA SER A 69 3.21 -17.38 0.52
C SER A 69 4.47 -16.63 0.94
N ASN A 70 4.75 -15.45 0.37
CA ASN A 70 5.93 -14.68 0.72
C ASN A 70 5.69 -13.15 0.78
N PRO A 71 4.87 -12.67 1.74
CA PRO A 71 4.56 -11.24 1.86
C PRO A 71 5.79 -10.38 2.15
N LYS A 72 6.80 -10.95 2.81
CA LYS A 72 8.06 -10.27 3.13
C LYS A 72 8.93 -10.04 1.90
N ALA A 73 9.02 -11.02 0.99
CA ALA A 73 9.72 -10.79 -0.27
C ALA A 73 9.03 -9.70 -1.09
N ILE A 74 7.69 -9.72 -1.17
CA ILE A 74 6.93 -8.66 -1.86
C ILE A 74 7.24 -7.28 -1.26
N SER A 75 7.28 -7.15 0.08
CA SER A 75 7.69 -5.92 0.76
C SER A 75 9.07 -5.47 0.31
N ASN A 76 10.06 -6.38 0.33
CA ASN A 76 11.43 -6.06 -0.07
C ASN A 76 11.51 -5.55 -1.52
N TRP A 77 10.81 -6.19 -2.46
CA TRP A 77 10.80 -5.78 -3.86
C TRP A 77 10.16 -4.40 -4.06
N ILE A 78 9.06 -4.12 -3.36
CA ILE A 78 8.42 -2.81 -3.39
C ILE A 78 9.34 -1.75 -2.80
N MET A 79 9.86 -2.00 -1.60
CA MET A 79 10.71 -1.05 -0.87
C MET A 79 12.02 -0.72 -1.60
N THR A 80 12.52 -1.63 -2.43
CA THR A 80 13.79 -1.46 -3.15
C THR A 80 13.58 -1.02 -4.59
N GLU A 81 12.93 -1.84 -5.42
CA GLU A 81 12.86 -1.59 -6.87
C GLU A 81 11.73 -0.61 -7.21
N LEU A 82 10.51 -0.82 -6.69
CA LEU A 82 9.37 0.05 -7.02
C LEU A 82 9.55 1.46 -6.46
N MET A 83 9.94 1.58 -5.19
CA MET A 83 10.17 2.88 -4.56
C MET A 83 11.30 3.66 -5.21
N ARG A 84 12.35 2.99 -5.72
CA ARG A 84 13.40 3.66 -6.51
C ARG A 84 12.81 4.30 -7.75
N GLU A 85 12.07 3.55 -8.56
CA GLU A 85 11.45 4.06 -9.79
C GLU A 85 10.44 5.18 -9.50
N PHE A 86 9.64 5.04 -8.44
CA PHE A 86 8.69 6.08 -8.06
C PHE A 86 9.39 7.39 -7.69
N ASN A 87 10.50 7.32 -6.96
CA ASN A 87 11.28 8.50 -6.62
C ASN A 87 11.93 9.12 -7.87
N GLU A 88 12.52 8.32 -8.76
CA GLU A 88 13.17 8.80 -9.98
C GLU A 88 12.19 9.44 -10.97
N ARG A 89 10.99 8.87 -11.09
CA ARG A 89 9.95 9.31 -12.03
C ARG A 89 8.89 10.23 -11.40
N ASN A 90 9.02 10.56 -10.11
CA ASN A 90 8.01 11.27 -9.32
C ASN A 90 6.60 10.67 -9.44
N LEU A 91 6.52 9.33 -9.35
CA LEU A 91 5.27 8.57 -9.39
C LEU A 91 4.79 8.22 -7.99
N THR A 92 3.51 7.87 -7.92
CA THR A 92 2.83 7.37 -6.71
C THR A 92 2.15 6.04 -7.05
N ALA A 93 1.83 5.25 -6.03
CA ALA A 93 1.26 3.90 -6.23
C ALA A 93 -0.05 3.88 -7.02
N ASP A 94 -0.86 4.94 -6.93
CA ASP A 94 -2.10 5.12 -7.72
C ASP A 94 -1.84 5.36 -9.22
N LYS A 95 -0.61 5.76 -9.57
CA LYS A 95 -0.15 5.99 -10.95
C LYS A 95 0.94 4.99 -11.36
N SER A 96 1.03 3.86 -10.65
CA SER A 96 2.00 2.83 -11.00
C SER A 96 1.72 2.32 -12.42
N PRO A 97 2.71 2.33 -13.32
CA PRO A 97 2.55 1.73 -14.64
C PRO A 97 2.50 0.20 -14.57
N ILE A 98 3.04 -0.37 -13.48
CA ILE A 98 3.03 -1.80 -13.22
C ILE A 98 1.89 -2.14 -12.23
N PRO A 99 0.97 -3.04 -12.58
CA PRO A 99 -0.02 -3.59 -11.66
C PRO A 99 0.62 -4.38 -10.51
N ALA A 100 0.00 -4.35 -9.34
CA ALA A 100 0.49 -5.03 -8.14
C ALA A 100 0.61 -6.56 -8.30
N GLU A 101 -0.28 -7.14 -9.11
CA GLU A 101 -0.29 -8.57 -9.44
C GLU A 101 0.99 -8.99 -10.15
N TYR A 102 1.55 -8.14 -11.01
CA TYR A 102 2.78 -8.48 -11.73
C TYR A 102 4.00 -8.46 -10.80
N MET A 103 4.00 -7.60 -9.78
CA MET A 103 5.02 -7.69 -8.73
C MET A 103 4.97 -9.05 -8.03
N ALA A 104 3.77 -9.54 -7.73
CA ALA A 104 3.58 -10.84 -7.12
C ALA A 104 4.04 -11.99 -8.04
N GLU A 105 3.79 -11.90 -9.34
CA GLU A 105 4.28 -12.87 -10.33
C GLU A 105 5.80 -12.94 -10.40
N ILE A 106 6.50 -11.79 -10.37
CA ILE A 106 7.97 -11.75 -10.32
C ILE A 106 8.47 -12.47 -9.07
N VAL A 107 7.90 -12.15 -7.90
CA VAL A 107 8.30 -12.80 -6.65
C VAL A 107 8.03 -14.30 -6.70
N LYS A 108 6.90 -14.73 -7.26
CA LYS A 108 6.57 -16.15 -7.43
C LYS A 108 7.56 -16.90 -8.33
N MET A 109 7.97 -16.31 -9.44
CA MET A 109 8.99 -16.90 -10.33
C MET A 109 10.36 -17.00 -9.64
N VAL A 110 10.70 -16.02 -8.80
CA VAL A 110 11.93 -16.04 -8.00
C VAL A 110 11.86 -17.11 -6.90
N ASP A 111 10.75 -17.18 -6.16
CA ASP A 111 10.54 -18.16 -5.09
C ASP A 111 10.57 -19.61 -5.61
N SER A 112 10.01 -19.84 -6.81
CA SER A 112 10.04 -21.14 -7.48
C SER A 112 11.39 -21.48 -8.14
N SER A 113 12.37 -20.57 -8.07
CA SER A 113 13.67 -20.69 -8.73
C SER A 113 13.61 -20.82 -10.26
N GLU A 114 12.48 -20.43 -10.87
CA GLU A 114 12.33 -20.34 -12.33
C GLU A 114 13.25 -19.25 -12.90
N ILE A 115 13.36 -18.13 -12.17
CA ILE A 115 14.30 -17.07 -12.46
C ILE A 115 15.16 -16.74 -11.23
N SER A 116 16.38 -16.27 -11.47
CA SER A 116 17.18 -15.70 -10.39
C SER A 116 16.64 -14.33 -9.98
N GLY A 117 16.92 -13.90 -8.74
CA GLY A 117 16.56 -12.55 -8.31
C GLY A 117 17.18 -11.44 -9.19
N LYS A 118 18.34 -11.70 -9.82
CA LYS A 118 18.93 -10.77 -10.80
C LYS A 118 18.05 -10.65 -12.05
N ILE A 119 17.64 -11.78 -12.63
CA ILE A 119 16.77 -11.81 -13.80
C ILE A 119 15.41 -11.16 -13.46
N GLY A 120 14.87 -11.38 -12.26
CA GLY A 120 13.64 -10.71 -11.83
C GLY A 120 13.76 -9.19 -11.82
N LYS A 121 14.92 -8.64 -11.46
CA LYS A 121 15.16 -7.19 -11.51
C LYS A 121 15.24 -6.67 -12.94
N ASP A 122 15.89 -7.44 -13.82
CA ASP A 122 15.96 -7.11 -15.24
C ASP A 122 14.55 -7.10 -15.88
N VAL A 123 13.71 -8.09 -15.56
CA VAL A 123 12.30 -8.17 -16.00
C VAL A 123 11.49 -6.98 -15.46
N PHE A 124 11.62 -6.67 -14.16
CA PHE A 124 10.94 -5.51 -13.56
C PHE A 124 11.33 -4.20 -14.27
N ALA A 125 12.62 -4.01 -14.54
CA ALA A 125 13.11 -2.83 -15.24
C ALA A 125 12.57 -2.74 -16.68
N GLU A 126 12.49 -3.85 -17.40
CA GLU A 126 11.91 -3.91 -18.74
C GLU A 126 10.42 -3.55 -18.73
N MET A 127 9.66 -4.07 -17.77
CA MET A 127 8.24 -3.71 -17.59
C MET A 127 8.06 -2.22 -17.29
N MET A 128 8.95 -1.61 -16.50
CA MET A 128 8.92 -0.18 -16.21
C MET A 128 9.32 0.69 -17.41
N ALA A 129 10.10 0.14 -18.35
CA ALA A 129 10.53 0.84 -19.56
C ALA A 129 9.51 0.70 -20.72
N ALA A 130 8.68 -0.35 -20.69
CA ALA A 130 7.66 -0.62 -21.70
C ALA A 130 6.38 0.26 -21.56
N VAL A 131 6.34 1.17 -20.57
CA VAL A 131 5.23 2.08 -20.28
C VAL A 131 5.70 3.52 -20.33
#